data_AF-A0A4U3CHG8-F1
#
_entry.id   AF-A0A4U3CHG8-F1
#
_cell.length_a   1.000
_cell.length_b   1.000
_cell.length_c   1.000
_cell.angle_alpha   90.00
_cell.angle_beta   90.00
_cell.angle_gamma   90.00
#
_symmetry.space_group_name_H-M   'P 1'
#
loop_
_entity.id
_entity.type
_entity.pdbx_description
1 polymer ?
#
loop_
_entity_poly.entity_id
_entity_poly.type
_entity_poly.pdbx_seq_one_letter_code
_entity_poly.pdbx_strand_id
1 'polypeptide(L)'
;MTATLPLDDPLVLELEALREELAEVRGQIPSIRRLTVTDTDPATGTFTVAVPGAEELPDLAAGSHFLPAAGDEVELELHGATPVLRPGRIAEGAITERELYPTVVEKITVGMTAANGKNKVSFSLEDPSGPGTAVGDPWFKRESAIGPIVGAWAWDGDSWEPATFGDEVLSSLTVAKLVGGTAMFDLIIGGRVASAYSGQRYELNSLALQGFDDDETLTIHLDGKNNLLMGQIVTGPPGTRRVIVGASGSIGEVRFESGQPGVDGIVRSFSVGSGFQAIQMILPVPGASATWNNIQIESDEEIFLNSKLVAVKVGGAAAASGHYFSVIHVPDKASPNANMKELFRVNPTDMIHWGDDGSRFQRFGANGNVMFATSTANRYQSFADNGEVIFRNNTASFSAFIPPDAGNFDMSARLKLVNTRSVGVSLRAWYDALGAPTRLEVRDGPDTGFVHVWAAGYEIQSDAAGKTNIREATGSLAMLRGMRPKRYRMKPPAKAPKIRHGFDDVETDELIAAGDDREYIGLVAQDVHPEMQVQGSSGLGVDLYAVVSRLVGAVGELADQVDDLRKDGKP
;
A
#
# COMPACT_ATOMS: atom_id res chain seq x y z
N MET A 1 71.13 -117.43 89.35
CA MET A 1 69.93 -118.31 89.34
C MET A 1 69.00 -117.79 88.25
N THR A 2 69.17 -118.27 87.02
CA THR A 2 68.26 -118.03 85.90
C THR A 2 67.16 -119.07 86.04
N ALA A 3 66.00 -118.66 86.57
CA ALA A 3 64.84 -119.53 86.68
C ALA A 3 64.26 -119.72 85.28
N THR A 4 64.49 -120.88 84.69
CA THR A 4 63.85 -121.33 83.45
C THR A 4 62.38 -121.62 83.78
N LEU A 5 61.49 -120.71 83.41
CA LEU A 5 60.05 -120.95 83.48
C LEU A 5 59.68 -122.08 82.49
N PRO A 6 58.80 -123.01 82.87
CA PRO A 6 58.38 -124.12 82.00
C PRO A 6 57.64 -123.57 80.77
N LEU A 7 57.92 -124.15 79.60
CA LEU A 7 57.44 -123.70 78.28
C LEU A 7 55.90 -123.71 78.10
N ASP A 8 55.16 -124.33 79.02
CA ASP A 8 53.70 -124.46 78.96
C ASP A 8 52.97 -123.42 79.83
N ASP A 9 53.68 -122.41 80.36
CA ASP A 9 53.07 -121.30 81.07
C ASP A 9 52.25 -120.45 80.07
N PRO A 10 50.93 -120.27 80.27
CA PRO A 10 50.09 -119.47 79.36
C PRO A 10 50.63 -118.05 79.13
N LEU A 11 51.40 -117.49 80.07
CA LEU A 11 52.05 -116.19 79.91
C LEU A 11 53.18 -116.20 78.88
N VAL A 12 53.88 -117.33 78.65
CA VAL A 12 54.93 -117.44 77.64
C VAL A 12 54.31 -117.51 76.24
N LEU A 13 53.21 -118.26 76.08
CA LEU A 13 52.46 -118.33 74.83
C LEU A 13 51.82 -116.98 74.47
N GLU A 14 51.28 -116.25 75.44
CA GLU A 14 50.75 -114.90 75.24
C GLU A 14 51.86 -113.90 74.88
N LEU A 15 53.06 -114.05 75.45
CA LEU A 15 54.21 -113.21 75.11
C LEU A 15 54.74 -113.48 73.69
N GLU A 16 54.72 -114.72 73.21
CA GLU A 16 55.11 -115.04 71.83
C GLU A 16 54.08 -114.55 70.82
N ALA A 17 52.78 -114.72 71.10
CA ALA A 17 51.71 -114.15 70.28
C ALA A 17 51.80 -112.62 70.21
N LEU A 18 52.06 -111.95 71.34
CA LEU A 18 52.27 -110.50 71.37
C LEU A 18 53.54 -110.07 70.63
N ARG A 19 54.59 -110.90 70.60
CA ARG A 19 55.81 -110.61 69.83
C ARG A 19 55.59 -110.72 68.33
N GLU A 20 54.78 -111.69 67.90
CA GLU A 20 54.40 -111.86 66.50
C GLU A 20 53.47 -110.73 66.05
N GLU A 21 52.48 -110.36 66.86
CA GLU A 21 51.59 -109.22 66.59
C GLU A 21 52.36 -107.89 66.59
N LEU A 22 53.32 -107.70 67.50
CA LEU A 22 54.18 -106.51 67.50
C LEU A 22 55.13 -106.45 66.30
N ALA A 23 55.58 -107.60 65.77
CA ALA A 23 56.39 -107.66 64.55
C ALA A 23 55.55 -107.30 63.32
N GLU A 24 54.29 -107.75 63.26
CA GLU A 24 53.35 -107.40 62.20
C GLU A 24 52.98 -105.90 62.24
N VAL A 25 52.65 -105.37 63.41
CA VAL A 25 52.33 -103.94 63.59
C VAL A 25 53.52 -103.05 63.28
N ARG A 26 54.76 -103.45 63.64
CA ARG A 26 55.96 -102.70 63.26
C ARG A 26 56.23 -102.69 61.76
N GLY A 27 55.79 -103.70 61.02
CA GLY A 27 55.83 -103.72 59.55
C GLY A 27 54.83 -102.78 58.88
N GLN A 28 53.79 -102.34 59.60
CA GLN A 28 52.73 -101.46 59.10
C GLN A 28 52.94 -99.97 59.42
N ILE A 29 54.01 -99.60 60.13
CA ILE A 29 54.32 -98.20 60.39
C ILE A 29 54.85 -97.57 59.09
N PRO A 30 54.17 -96.56 58.50
CA PRO A 30 54.65 -95.91 57.29
C PRO A 30 56.02 -95.29 57.53
N SER A 31 57.01 -95.72 56.75
CA SER A 31 58.32 -95.10 56.74
C SER A 31 58.41 -94.14 55.56
N ILE A 32 58.64 -92.87 55.85
CA ILE A 32 58.94 -91.86 54.84
C ILE A 32 60.44 -91.98 54.52
N ARG A 33 60.77 -92.24 53.25
CA ARG A 33 62.15 -92.33 52.78
C ARG A 33 62.38 -91.37 51.61
N ARG A 34 63.54 -90.73 51.61
CA ARG A 34 64.05 -90.01 50.44
C ARG A 34 64.85 -90.99 49.59
N LEU A 35 64.46 -91.10 48.34
CA LEU A 35 65.00 -92.06 47.39
C LEU A 35 65.35 -91.34 46.10
N THR A 36 66.40 -91.78 45.42
CA THR A 36 66.81 -91.20 44.13
C THR A 36 66.10 -91.93 43.00
N VAL A 37 65.53 -91.16 42.07
CA VAL A 37 64.93 -91.67 40.83
C VAL A 37 66.04 -92.17 39.92
N THR A 38 65.99 -93.42 39.48
CA THR A 38 66.99 -94.03 38.60
C THR A 38 66.58 -94.03 37.14
N ASP A 39 65.28 -94.07 36.85
CA ASP A 39 64.73 -94.00 35.49
C ASP A 39 63.34 -93.37 35.48
N THR A 40 62.93 -92.83 34.32
CA THR A 40 61.67 -92.12 34.14
C THR A 40 61.08 -92.43 32.76
N ASP A 41 59.84 -92.91 32.71
CA ASP A 41 59.11 -93.14 31.46
C ASP A 41 58.02 -92.09 31.23
N PRO A 42 58.25 -91.07 30.36
CA PRO A 42 57.26 -90.05 30.05
C PRO A 42 56.09 -90.57 29.22
N ALA A 43 56.19 -91.72 28.56
CA ALA A 43 55.09 -92.26 27.76
C ALA A 43 53.98 -92.84 28.65
N THR A 44 54.36 -93.45 29.78
CA THR A 44 53.43 -94.06 30.74
C THR A 44 53.21 -93.18 31.98
N GLY A 45 54.04 -92.16 32.19
CA GLY A 45 53.98 -91.28 33.35
C GLY A 45 54.45 -91.98 34.63
N THR A 46 55.37 -92.95 34.52
CA THR A 46 55.94 -93.68 35.65
C THR A 46 57.42 -93.38 35.85
N PHE A 47 57.95 -93.69 37.03
CA PHE A 47 59.38 -93.58 37.34
C PHE A 47 59.84 -94.73 38.24
N THR A 48 61.14 -94.98 38.26
CA THR A 48 61.79 -96.03 39.06
C THR A 48 62.68 -95.38 40.11
N VAL A 49 62.69 -95.91 41.34
CA VAL A 49 63.60 -95.45 42.40
C VAL A 49 64.49 -96.58 42.92
N ALA A 50 65.73 -96.23 43.27
CA ALA A 50 66.62 -97.13 43.97
C ALA A 50 66.39 -97.07 45.48
N VAL A 51 66.08 -98.21 46.10
CA VAL A 51 66.00 -98.36 47.57
C VAL A 51 67.34 -98.88 48.10
N PRO A 52 68.05 -98.14 48.98
CA PRO A 52 69.33 -98.62 49.52
C PRO A 52 69.20 -99.99 50.20
N GLY A 53 69.87 -100.99 49.64
CA GLY A 53 69.89 -102.37 50.16
C GLY A 53 68.70 -103.25 49.76
N ALA A 54 67.85 -102.82 48.81
CA ALA A 54 66.76 -103.62 48.25
C ALA A 54 66.72 -103.53 46.71
N GLU A 55 65.86 -104.33 46.08
CA GLU A 55 65.56 -104.25 44.65
C GLU A 55 64.89 -102.91 44.32
N GLU A 56 65.08 -102.40 43.09
CA GLU A 56 64.45 -101.15 42.65
C GLU A 56 62.93 -101.25 42.71
N LEU A 57 62.25 -100.12 42.90
CA LEU A 57 60.79 -100.03 42.82
C LEU A 57 60.44 -99.43 41.45
N PRO A 58 60.14 -100.26 40.43
CA PRO A 58 59.79 -99.78 39.09
C PRO A 58 58.34 -99.29 39.03
N ASP A 59 58.03 -98.58 37.94
CA ASP A 59 56.67 -98.25 37.49
C ASP A 59 55.84 -97.44 38.50
N LEU A 60 56.47 -96.59 39.31
CA LEU A 60 55.77 -95.71 40.23
C LEU A 60 55.04 -94.62 39.43
N ALA A 61 53.71 -94.62 39.51
CA ALA A 61 52.90 -93.60 38.85
C ALA A 61 53.20 -92.21 39.41
N ALA A 62 53.60 -91.30 38.52
CA ALA A 62 53.73 -89.89 38.83
C ALA A 62 52.36 -89.20 38.67
N GLY A 63 52.14 -88.11 39.39
CA GLY A 63 50.92 -87.31 39.19
C GLY A 63 50.90 -86.70 37.78
N SER A 64 49.72 -86.42 37.22
CA SER A 64 49.56 -85.85 35.86
C SER A 64 50.26 -84.51 35.60
N HIS A 65 50.83 -83.91 36.65
CA HIS A 65 51.49 -82.60 36.61
C HIS A 65 52.96 -82.66 37.04
N PHE A 66 53.48 -83.83 37.43
CA PHE A 66 54.84 -83.96 37.94
C PHE A 66 55.37 -85.35 37.64
N LEU A 67 56.40 -85.43 36.81
CA LEU A 67 57.16 -86.64 36.51
C LEU A 67 58.64 -86.35 36.84
N PRO A 68 59.19 -86.93 37.92
CA PRO A 68 60.57 -86.66 38.33
C PRO A 68 61.56 -87.24 37.33
N ALA A 69 62.68 -86.55 37.09
CA ALA A 69 63.74 -87.01 36.18
C ALA A 69 64.72 -87.95 36.90
N ALA A 70 65.42 -88.79 36.13
CA ALA A 70 66.52 -89.58 36.66
C ALA A 70 67.57 -88.69 37.35
N GLY A 71 67.87 -89.00 38.62
CA GLY A 71 68.73 -88.21 39.51
C GLY A 71 67.98 -87.37 40.55
N ASP A 72 66.67 -87.16 40.40
CA ASP A 72 65.88 -86.40 41.36
C ASP A 72 65.71 -87.17 42.68
N GLU A 73 65.68 -86.46 43.81
CA GLU A 73 65.25 -87.04 45.08
C GLU A 73 63.74 -86.90 45.26
N VAL A 74 63.06 -88.02 45.50
CA VAL A 74 61.64 -88.06 45.82
C VAL A 74 61.42 -88.60 47.23
N GLU A 75 60.39 -88.09 47.89
CA GLU A 75 59.99 -88.56 49.22
C GLU A 75 58.80 -89.52 49.07
N LEU A 76 59.07 -90.82 49.27
CA LEU A 76 58.04 -91.86 49.21
C LEU A 76 57.62 -92.25 50.62
N GLU A 77 56.32 -92.31 50.83
CA GLU A 77 55.73 -92.92 52.02
C GLU A 77 55.44 -94.38 51.68
N LEU A 78 56.20 -95.30 52.29
CA LEU A 78 56.06 -96.74 52.08
C LEU A 78 55.03 -97.30 53.07
N HIS A 79 53.80 -97.56 52.57
CA HIS A 79 52.74 -98.24 53.31
C HIS A 79 52.68 -99.72 52.87
N GLY A 80 53.47 -100.59 53.51
CA GLY A 80 53.56 -102.00 53.09
C GLY A 80 54.00 -102.13 51.62
N ALA A 81 53.20 -102.82 50.79
CA ALA A 81 53.53 -103.09 49.38
C ALA A 81 53.20 -101.95 48.40
N THR A 82 52.51 -100.89 48.83
CA THR A 82 52.08 -99.80 47.93
C THR A 82 52.75 -98.47 48.30
N PRO A 83 53.79 -98.04 47.56
CA PRO A 83 54.39 -96.72 47.72
C PRO A 83 53.42 -95.60 47.30
N VAL A 84 53.30 -94.55 48.11
CA VAL A 84 52.57 -93.31 47.75
C VAL A 84 53.58 -92.17 47.61
N LEU A 85 53.60 -91.54 46.43
CA LEU A 85 54.40 -90.34 46.19
C LEU A 85 53.80 -89.16 46.95
N ARG A 86 54.57 -88.59 47.88
CA ARG A 86 54.29 -87.24 48.37
C ARG A 86 55.13 -86.28 47.53
N PRO A 87 54.53 -85.36 46.76
CA PRO A 87 55.31 -84.35 46.08
C PRO A 87 56.05 -83.52 47.13
N GLY A 88 57.35 -83.79 47.26
CA GLY A 88 58.27 -82.91 47.97
C GLY A 88 58.16 -81.52 47.36
N ARG A 89 58.43 -80.49 48.17
CA ARG A 89 58.39 -79.09 47.75
C ARG A 89 58.97 -78.92 46.34
N ILE A 90 58.30 -78.12 45.50
CA ILE A 90 58.79 -77.70 44.18
C ILE A 90 60.27 -77.34 44.34
N ALA A 91 61.15 -78.06 43.64
CA ALA A 91 62.58 -77.80 43.71
C ALA A 91 62.83 -76.33 43.32
N GLU A 92 63.69 -75.64 44.08
CA GLU A 92 64.08 -74.27 43.80
C GLU A 92 64.73 -74.25 42.40
N GLY A 93 64.02 -73.72 41.40
CA GLY A 93 64.42 -73.74 39.99
C GLY A 93 63.57 -74.62 39.04
N ALA A 94 62.57 -75.37 39.52
CA ALA A 94 61.74 -76.23 38.67
C ALA A 94 60.86 -75.46 37.66
N ILE A 95 60.59 -74.18 37.90
CA ILE A 95 60.11 -73.26 36.87
C ILE A 95 61.33 -72.52 36.33
N THR A 96 61.96 -73.06 35.28
CA THR A 96 63.04 -72.35 34.61
C THR A 96 62.46 -71.19 33.79
N GLU A 97 63.17 -70.05 33.71
CA GLU A 97 62.77 -68.85 32.95
C GLU A 97 62.27 -69.15 31.53
N ARG A 98 62.72 -70.26 30.93
CA ARG A 98 62.46 -70.66 29.55
C ARG A 98 61.00 -70.95 29.22
N GLU A 99 60.17 -71.35 30.20
CA GLU A 99 58.77 -71.74 29.95
C GLU A 99 57.75 -70.66 30.34
N LEU A 100 58.14 -69.66 31.12
CA LEU A 100 57.32 -68.48 31.42
C LEU A 100 57.56 -67.29 30.47
N TYR A 101 58.71 -67.21 29.79
CA TYR A 101 59.12 -65.97 29.12
C TYR A 101 58.43 -65.66 27.78
N PRO A 102 58.31 -66.57 26.80
CA PRO A 102 57.88 -66.16 25.46
C PRO A 102 56.43 -65.65 25.43
N THR A 103 55.51 -66.39 26.05
CA THR A 103 54.07 -66.12 25.97
C THR A 103 53.62 -64.98 26.87
N VAL A 104 54.28 -64.75 28.00
CA VAL A 104 53.98 -63.63 28.90
C VAL A 104 54.57 -62.34 28.35
N VAL A 105 55.80 -62.35 27.85
CA VAL A 105 56.41 -61.17 27.21
C VAL A 105 55.66 -60.80 25.94
N GLU A 106 55.23 -61.77 25.13
CA GLU A 106 54.40 -61.52 23.95
C GLU A 106 53.05 -60.89 24.34
N LYS A 107 52.35 -61.43 25.35
CA LYS A 107 51.09 -60.86 25.84
C LYS A 107 51.25 -59.47 26.45
N ILE A 108 52.34 -59.22 27.18
CA ILE A 108 52.68 -57.89 27.71
C ILE A 108 52.98 -56.94 26.55
N THR A 109 53.74 -57.36 25.54
CA THR A 109 54.10 -56.53 24.38
C THR A 109 52.87 -56.21 23.53
N VAL A 110 52.01 -57.19 23.26
CA VAL A 110 50.73 -56.98 22.55
C VAL A 110 49.81 -56.08 23.36
N GLY A 111 49.71 -56.29 24.68
CA GLY A 111 48.93 -55.42 25.58
C GLY A 111 49.44 -53.98 25.62
N MET A 112 50.76 -53.80 25.70
CA MET A 112 51.42 -52.48 25.71
C MET A 112 51.26 -51.77 24.37
N THR A 113 51.44 -52.48 23.26
CA THR A 113 51.27 -51.92 21.90
C THR A 113 49.82 -51.50 21.67
N ALA A 114 48.86 -52.34 22.09
CA ALA A 114 47.43 -52.03 22.00
C ALA A 114 47.01 -50.90 22.95
N ALA A 115 47.70 -50.70 24.07
CA ALA A 115 47.44 -49.60 25.01
C ALA A 115 48.06 -48.27 24.53
N ASN A 116 49.30 -48.30 24.02
CA ASN A 116 50.03 -47.11 23.56
C ASN A 116 49.42 -46.48 22.31
N GLY A 117 48.70 -47.25 21.49
CA GLY A 117 47.99 -46.74 20.32
C GLY A 117 46.62 -46.13 20.59
N LYS A 118 46.16 -46.07 21.86
CA LYS A 118 44.84 -45.55 22.20
C LYS A 118 44.92 -44.07 22.56
N ASN A 119 44.00 -43.30 21.99
CA ASN A 119 43.82 -41.91 22.36
C ASN A 119 43.27 -41.80 23.78
N LYS A 120 43.80 -40.86 24.55
CA LYS A 120 43.34 -40.53 25.90
C LYS A 120 42.20 -39.52 25.83
N VAL A 121 41.04 -39.91 26.35
CA VAL A 121 39.89 -39.00 26.50
C VAL A 121 40.00 -38.24 27.82
N SER A 122 40.08 -36.92 27.75
CA SER A 122 40.20 -36.04 28.93
C SER A 122 38.90 -35.28 29.17
N PHE A 123 38.43 -35.28 30.43
CA PHE A 123 37.32 -34.43 30.89
C PHE A 123 37.83 -33.48 31.97
N SER A 124 37.59 -32.19 31.82
CA SER A 124 38.08 -31.16 32.76
C SER A 124 37.05 -30.04 32.94
N LEU A 125 37.16 -29.26 34.00
CA LEU A 125 36.42 -27.99 34.15
C LEU A 125 37.16 -26.81 33.50
N GLU A 126 38.46 -26.99 33.25
CA GLU A 126 39.35 -26.00 32.67
C GLU A 126 39.61 -26.27 31.18
N ASP A 127 40.10 -25.23 30.49
CA ASP A 127 40.62 -25.37 29.13
C ASP A 127 41.81 -26.35 29.10
N PRO A 128 42.13 -26.94 27.92
CA PRO A 128 43.25 -27.86 27.80
C PRO A 128 44.56 -27.25 28.29
N SER A 129 45.31 -28.02 29.06
CA SER A 129 46.63 -27.62 29.54
C SER A 129 47.62 -28.77 29.42
N GLY A 130 48.86 -28.43 29.07
CA GLY A 130 49.92 -29.40 28.79
C GLY A 130 49.73 -30.12 27.44
N PRO A 131 50.72 -30.95 27.05
CA PRO A 131 50.65 -31.69 25.80
C PRO A 131 49.69 -32.88 25.88
N GLY A 132 49.05 -33.22 24.75
CA GLY A 132 48.38 -34.50 24.56
C GLY A 132 49.38 -35.67 24.56
N THR A 133 48.85 -36.88 24.74
CA THR A 133 49.64 -38.12 24.75
C THR A 133 49.78 -38.74 23.36
N ALA A 134 48.79 -38.54 22.49
CA ALA A 134 48.80 -38.96 21.09
C ALA A 134 47.97 -38.01 20.21
N VAL A 135 48.28 -37.99 18.92
CA VAL A 135 47.50 -37.23 17.92
C VAL A 135 46.06 -37.76 17.90
N GLY A 136 45.10 -36.85 18.02
CA GLY A 136 43.67 -37.15 18.09
C GLY A 136 43.14 -37.42 19.49
N ASP A 137 43.94 -37.21 20.55
CA ASP A 137 43.43 -37.17 21.93
C ASP A 137 42.32 -36.13 22.04
N PRO A 138 41.11 -36.48 22.50
CA PRO A 138 40.05 -35.50 22.70
C PRO A 138 40.08 -34.93 24.13
N TRP A 139 39.86 -33.62 24.23
CA TRP A 139 39.62 -32.92 25.49
C TRP A 139 38.21 -32.33 25.50
N PHE A 140 37.45 -32.63 26.54
CA PHE A 140 36.11 -32.10 26.74
C PHE A 140 36.06 -31.27 28.02
N LYS A 141 35.83 -29.96 27.88
CA LYS A 141 35.57 -29.07 29.00
C LYS A 141 34.12 -29.20 29.42
N ARG A 142 33.87 -29.36 30.71
CA ARG A 142 32.53 -29.41 31.32
C ARG A 142 32.31 -28.19 32.20
N GLU A 143 31.06 -27.76 32.29
CA GLU A 143 30.68 -26.69 33.22
C GLU A 143 30.75 -27.15 34.70
N SER A 144 30.56 -28.45 34.94
CA SER A 144 30.71 -29.08 36.27
C SER A 144 31.09 -30.56 36.11
N ALA A 145 31.43 -31.25 37.21
CA ALA A 145 31.93 -32.63 37.16
C ALA A 145 31.03 -33.60 36.37
N ILE A 146 29.71 -33.39 36.43
CA ILE A 146 28.68 -34.15 35.71
C ILE A 146 27.86 -33.27 34.75
N GLY A 147 28.34 -32.05 34.48
CA GLY A 147 27.64 -31.05 33.68
C GLY A 147 27.81 -31.22 32.17
N PRO A 148 27.14 -30.34 31.38
CA PRO A 148 27.27 -30.35 29.93
C PRO A 148 28.71 -30.06 29.49
N ILE A 149 29.07 -30.57 28.31
CA ILE A 149 30.31 -30.22 27.63
C ILE A 149 30.13 -28.82 27.03
N VAL A 150 31.03 -27.90 27.37
CA VAL A 150 31.01 -26.49 26.94
C VAL A 150 32.19 -26.12 26.04
N GLY A 151 33.12 -27.06 25.80
CA GLY A 151 34.22 -26.91 24.85
C GLY A 151 34.82 -28.26 24.49
N ALA A 152 35.32 -28.39 23.26
CA ALA A 152 35.96 -29.59 22.78
C ALA A 152 37.23 -29.24 21.98
N TRP A 153 38.29 -30.02 22.16
CA TRP A 153 39.56 -29.88 21.44
C TRP A 153 40.10 -31.26 21.05
N ALA A 154 40.94 -31.27 20.02
CA ALA A 154 41.73 -32.43 19.62
C ALA A 154 43.22 -32.06 19.64
N TRP A 155 44.07 -32.95 20.16
CA TRP A 155 45.51 -32.79 20.10
C TRP A 155 46.01 -33.08 18.68
N ASP A 156 46.70 -32.13 18.04
CA ASP A 156 47.22 -32.33 16.68
C ASP A 156 48.65 -32.92 16.62
N GLY A 157 49.32 -32.97 17.78
CA GLY A 157 50.72 -33.37 17.92
C GLY A 157 51.55 -32.32 18.66
N ASP A 158 51.19 -31.04 18.50
CA ASP A 158 51.94 -29.88 19.00
C ASP A 158 51.06 -28.93 19.84
N SER A 159 49.77 -28.78 19.51
CA SER A 159 48.80 -27.95 20.24
C SER A 159 47.39 -28.58 20.32
N TRP A 160 46.59 -28.03 21.26
CA TRP A 160 45.17 -28.36 21.37
C TRP A 160 44.37 -27.47 20.44
N GLU A 161 43.81 -28.05 19.39
CA GLU A 161 42.99 -27.34 18.42
C GLU A 161 41.51 -27.49 18.75
N PRO A 162 40.69 -26.42 18.68
CA PRO A 162 39.24 -26.53 18.86
C PRO A 162 38.66 -27.57 17.91
N ALA A 163 37.94 -28.55 18.45
CA ALA A 163 37.36 -29.63 17.67
C ALA A 163 36.06 -29.15 17.00
N THR A 164 35.98 -29.31 15.68
CA THR A 164 34.72 -29.15 14.93
C THR A 164 34.02 -30.50 14.82
N PHE A 165 32.73 -30.55 15.13
CA PHE A 165 31.91 -31.74 14.90
C PHE A 165 31.35 -31.73 13.48
N GLY A 166 31.62 -32.78 12.71
CA GLY A 166 31.04 -32.95 11.37
C GLY A 166 29.56 -33.32 11.41
N ASP A 167 28.91 -33.23 10.24
CA ASP A 167 27.46 -33.43 10.08
C ASP A 167 26.99 -34.82 10.55
N GLU A 168 27.81 -35.86 10.38
CA GLU A 168 27.49 -37.23 10.80
C GLU A 168 27.42 -37.37 12.33
N VAL A 169 28.21 -36.58 13.06
CA VAL A 169 28.21 -36.57 14.53
C VAL A 169 26.95 -35.88 15.07
N LEU A 170 26.39 -34.93 14.32
CA LEU A 170 25.20 -34.15 14.69
C LEU A 170 23.97 -34.50 13.84
N SER A 171 23.83 -35.76 13.45
CA SER A 171 22.73 -36.26 12.59
C SER A 171 21.31 -35.98 13.12
N SER A 172 21.15 -35.75 14.42
CA SER A 172 19.92 -35.17 14.98
C SER A 172 20.25 -34.32 16.20
N LEU A 173 19.75 -33.08 16.22
CA LEU A 173 19.88 -32.19 17.36
C LEU A 173 18.48 -31.74 17.81
N THR A 174 18.02 -32.26 18.94
CA THR A 174 16.83 -31.73 19.61
C THR A 174 17.23 -30.54 20.49
N VAL A 175 17.30 -29.35 19.88
CA VAL A 175 17.54 -28.08 20.62
C VAL A 175 16.25 -27.66 21.33
N ALA A 176 15.88 -28.37 22.40
CA ALA A 176 14.77 -27.95 23.25
C ALA A 176 15.03 -26.61 23.97
N LYS A 177 16.29 -26.15 23.96
CA LYS A 177 16.77 -24.98 24.71
C LYS A 177 17.76 -24.13 23.93
N LEU A 178 17.47 -23.79 22.67
CA LEU A 178 18.12 -22.62 22.07
C LEU A 178 17.60 -21.35 22.78
N VAL A 179 18.04 -21.13 24.02
CA VAL A 179 17.59 -20.03 24.87
C VAL A 179 18.62 -18.92 24.75
N GLY A 180 18.27 -17.87 23.99
CA GLY A 180 19.01 -16.61 23.99
C GLY A 180 20.15 -16.46 22.96
N GLY A 181 20.21 -17.31 21.93
CA GLY A 181 21.16 -17.16 20.81
C GLY A 181 20.51 -16.73 19.51
N THR A 182 21.31 -16.19 18.58
CA THR A 182 20.93 -16.05 17.16
C THR A 182 21.27 -17.35 16.45
N ALA A 183 20.31 -17.96 15.76
CA ALA A 183 20.58 -19.03 14.80
C ALA A 183 20.57 -18.44 13.39
N MET A 184 21.58 -18.79 12.59
CA MET A 184 21.63 -18.48 11.16
C MET A 184 21.47 -19.80 10.42
N PHE A 185 20.46 -19.87 9.55
CA PHE A 185 20.20 -21.03 8.71
C PHE A 185 20.23 -20.59 7.25
N ASP A 186 21.01 -21.27 6.41
CA ASP A 186 20.99 -21.05 4.96
C ASP A 186 19.71 -21.61 4.35
N LEU A 187 19.22 -22.74 4.87
CA LEU A 187 18.02 -23.41 4.41
C LEU A 187 17.31 -24.14 5.56
N ILE A 188 16.00 -23.92 5.66
CA ILE A 188 15.11 -24.66 6.57
C ILE A 188 14.15 -25.47 5.70
N ILE A 189 14.29 -26.79 5.66
CA ILE A 189 13.37 -27.69 4.92
C ILE A 189 12.42 -28.35 5.92
N GLY A 190 11.10 -28.22 5.70
CA GLY A 190 10.09 -28.94 6.48
C GLY A 190 9.95 -28.52 7.95
N GLY A 191 10.49 -27.36 8.32
CA GLY A 191 10.43 -26.82 9.68
C GLY A 191 9.25 -25.88 9.93
N ARG A 192 8.93 -25.67 11.22
CA ARG A 192 8.07 -24.59 11.73
C ARG A 192 8.92 -23.71 12.63
N VAL A 193 9.04 -22.43 12.31
CA VAL A 193 9.66 -21.41 13.17
C VAL A 193 8.54 -20.60 13.78
N ALA A 194 8.25 -20.77 15.07
CA ALA A 194 7.15 -20.09 15.75
C ALA A 194 7.64 -19.30 16.97
N SER A 195 7.07 -18.12 17.23
CA SER A 195 7.40 -17.30 18.40
C SER A 195 6.85 -17.88 19.71
N ALA A 196 5.81 -18.72 19.64
CA ALA A 196 5.26 -19.47 20.76
C ALA A 196 4.61 -20.78 20.26
N TYR A 197 4.43 -21.75 21.15
CA TYR A 197 3.81 -23.03 20.79
C TYR A 197 2.29 -22.92 20.54
N SER A 198 1.61 -22.05 21.30
CA SER A 198 0.15 -21.84 21.31
C SER A 198 -0.19 -20.38 21.61
N GLY A 199 -1.47 -20.00 21.47
CA GLY A 199 -1.94 -18.61 21.68
C GLY A 199 -1.38 -17.63 20.64
N GLN A 200 -1.19 -16.36 21.05
CA GLN A 200 -0.65 -15.32 20.18
C GLN A 200 0.76 -15.66 19.71
N ARG A 201 0.92 -15.81 18.39
CA ARG A 201 2.21 -16.18 17.80
C ARG A 201 2.30 -15.78 16.33
N TYR A 202 3.53 -15.67 15.87
CA TYR A 202 3.86 -15.65 14.46
C TYR A 202 4.66 -16.90 14.12
N GLU A 203 4.31 -17.55 13.02
CA GLU A 203 5.01 -18.74 12.57
C GLU A 203 5.29 -18.75 11.07
N LEU A 204 6.48 -19.22 10.70
CA LEU A 204 6.86 -19.58 9.34
C LEU A 204 6.85 -21.11 9.26
N ASN A 205 5.98 -21.66 8.43
CA ASN A 205 5.84 -23.11 8.24
C ASN A 205 5.68 -23.45 6.74
N SER A 206 5.34 -24.70 6.42
CA SER A 206 5.13 -25.16 5.04
C SER A 206 3.95 -24.51 4.33
N LEU A 207 3.02 -23.90 5.06
CA LEU A 207 1.90 -23.13 4.50
C LEU A 207 2.29 -21.68 4.21
N ALA A 208 3.28 -21.14 4.93
CA ALA A 208 4.02 -19.87 4.77
C ALA A 208 4.06 -19.07 6.09
N LEU A 209 4.00 -17.73 6.04
CA LEU A 209 3.95 -16.88 7.23
C LEU A 209 2.50 -16.78 7.72
N GLN A 210 2.30 -17.16 8.98
CA GLN A 210 1.03 -17.10 9.66
C GLN A 210 1.15 -16.32 10.97
N GLY A 211 0.10 -15.58 11.32
CA GLY A 211 -0.05 -14.88 12.60
C GLY A 211 -1.33 -15.34 13.27
N PHE A 212 -1.30 -15.51 14.59
CA PHE A 212 -2.44 -15.93 15.41
C PHE A 212 -2.62 -14.97 16.58
N ASP A 213 -3.86 -14.71 16.98
CA ASP A 213 -4.18 -14.00 18.22
C ASP A 213 -4.20 -14.95 19.44
N ASP A 214 -4.54 -14.42 20.61
CA ASP A 214 -4.59 -15.16 21.88
C ASP A 214 -5.60 -16.32 21.85
N ASP A 215 -6.64 -16.23 21.02
CA ASP A 215 -7.66 -17.25 20.82
C ASP A 215 -7.30 -18.25 19.71
N GLU A 216 -6.06 -18.20 19.20
CA GLU A 216 -5.55 -19.00 18.09
C GLU A 216 -6.30 -18.79 16.76
N THR A 217 -6.96 -17.65 16.60
CA THR A 217 -7.58 -17.27 15.33
C THR A 217 -6.51 -16.73 14.38
N LEU A 218 -6.55 -17.17 13.13
CA LEU A 218 -5.60 -16.75 12.09
C LEU A 218 -5.81 -15.27 11.75
N THR A 219 -4.81 -14.43 12.05
CA THR A 219 -4.82 -12.99 11.79
C THR A 219 -3.97 -12.60 10.58
N ILE A 220 -2.91 -13.36 10.29
CA ILE A 220 -2.07 -13.17 9.09
C ILE A 220 -1.92 -14.52 8.40
N HIS A 221 -2.05 -14.55 7.08
CA HIS A 221 -1.77 -15.74 6.27
C HIS A 221 -1.21 -15.29 4.92
N LEU A 222 0.07 -15.52 4.67
CA LEU A 222 0.74 -15.10 3.43
C LEU A 222 1.28 -16.31 2.66
N ASP A 223 0.40 -17.12 2.09
CA ASP A 223 0.75 -18.35 1.33
C ASP A 223 1.02 -18.12 -0.17
N GLY A 224 0.97 -16.87 -0.62
CA GLY A 224 1.14 -16.50 -2.03
C GLY A 224 -0.09 -16.75 -2.92
N LYS A 225 -1.15 -17.40 -2.42
CA LYS A 225 -2.38 -17.70 -3.18
C LYS A 225 -3.64 -17.08 -2.56
N ASN A 226 -3.83 -17.25 -1.26
CA ASN A 226 -4.96 -16.81 -0.46
C ASN A 226 -4.49 -15.84 0.62
N ASN A 227 -3.69 -14.85 0.25
CA ASN A 227 -3.14 -13.90 1.21
C ASN A 227 -4.28 -13.23 1.99
N LEU A 228 -4.36 -13.52 3.29
CA LEU A 228 -5.37 -12.98 4.20
C LEU A 228 -4.66 -12.11 5.22
N LEU A 229 -5.14 -10.87 5.31
CA LEU A 229 -4.67 -9.88 6.27
C LEU A 229 -5.87 -9.47 7.11
N MET A 230 -6.04 -10.14 8.25
CA MET A 230 -7.03 -9.80 9.27
C MET A 230 -6.35 -8.97 10.35
N GLY A 231 -6.43 -7.64 10.22
CA GLY A 231 -5.81 -6.70 11.15
C GLY A 231 -5.38 -5.41 10.47
N GLN A 232 -4.36 -4.75 11.03
CA GLN A 232 -3.77 -3.52 10.50
C GLN A 232 -2.27 -3.71 10.22
N ILE A 233 -1.83 -3.48 8.99
CA ILE A 233 -0.43 -3.28 8.64
C ILE A 233 -0.11 -1.81 8.87
N VAL A 234 0.84 -1.52 9.77
CA VAL A 234 1.23 -0.15 10.12
C VAL A 234 2.70 0.07 9.76
N THR A 235 2.99 1.05 8.89
CA THR A 235 4.36 1.28 8.39
C THR A 235 5.27 2.10 9.30
N GLY A 236 4.82 2.51 10.50
CA GLY A 236 5.60 3.35 11.42
C GLY A 236 4.98 3.51 12.81
N PRO A 237 5.76 3.99 13.81
CA PRO A 237 5.26 4.19 15.16
C PRO A 237 4.23 5.34 15.23
N PRO A 238 3.36 5.36 16.27
CA PRO A 238 2.41 6.46 16.48
C PRO A 238 3.08 7.83 16.48
N GLY A 239 2.43 8.84 15.89
CA GLY A 239 2.94 10.21 15.80
C GLY A 239 3.91 10.48 14.64
N THR A 240 4.15 9.49 13.76
CA THR A 240 4.92 9.66 12.53
C THR A 240 4.01 9.62 11.29
N ARG A 241 4.55 10.02 10.12
CA ARG A 241 3.87 9.79 8.85
C ARG A 241 3.88 8.29 8.55
N ARG A 242 2.71 7.66 8.47
CA ARG A 242 2.59 6.22 8.26
C ARG A 242 1.35 5.86 7.46
N VAL A 243 1.41 4.70 6.82
CA VAL A 243 0.28 4.07 6.14
C VAL A 243 -0.23 2.94 7.02
N ILE A 244 -1.55 2.89 7.19
CA ILE A 244 -2.25 1.81 7.88
C ILE A 244 -3.15 1.14 6.85
N VAL A 245 -2.91 -0.14 6.55
CA VAL A 245 -3.76 -0.95 5.66
C VAL A 245 -4.44 -2.00 6.51
N GLY A 246 -5.76 -2.02 6.57
CA GLY A 246 -6.44 -3.00 7.40
C GLY A 246 -7.95 -2.94 7.36
N ALA A 247 -8.57 -3.82 8.14
CA ALA A 247 -10.02 -3.76 8.41
C ALA A 247 -10.27 -3.09 9.76
N SER A 248 -11.17 -2.11 9.79
CA SER A 248 -11.72 -1.53 11.03
C SER A 248 -13.19 -1.90 11.14
N GLY A 249 -13.48 -3.01 11.82
CA GLY A 249 -14.83 -3.58 11.87
C GLY A 249 -15.21 -4.21 10.53
N SER A 250 -16.34 -3.81 9.95
CA SER A 250 -16.85 -4.32 8.67
C SER A 250 -16.31 -3.58 7.43
N ILE A 251 -15.33 -2.68 7.60
CA ILE A 251 -14.83 -1.77 6.56
C ILE A 251 -13.34 -2.02 6.35
N GLY A 252 -12.95 -2.31 5.11
CA GLY A 252 -11.55 -2.26 4.68
C GLY A 252 -11.11 -0.82 4.41
N GLU A 253 -10.03 -0.38 5.04
CA GLU A 253 -9.49 0.96 4.87
C GLU A 253 -7.96 1.00 4.71
N VAL A 254 -7.51 2.01 3.97
CA VAL A 254 -6.13 2.48 3.87
C VAL A 254 -6.09 3.90 4.44
N ARG A 255 -5.42 4.08 5.57
CA ARG A 255 -5.26 5.36 6.24
C ARG A 255 -3.83 5.88 6.06
N PHE A 256 -3.71 7.15 5.73
CA PHE A 256 -2.47 7.90 5.57
C PHE A 256 -2.38 8.90 6.73
N GLU A 257 -1.72 8.53 7.81
CA GLU A 257 -1.53 9.43 8.96
C GLU A 257 -0.40 10.42 8.68
N SER A 258 -0.62 11.69 9.03
CA SER A 258 0.37 12.75 8.82
C SER A 258 1.38 12.92 9.97
N GLY A 259 1.15 12.24 11.11
CA GLY A 259 1.84 12.43 12.38
C GLY A 259 1.25 13.54 13.25
N GLN A 260 0.31 14.34 12.75
CA GLN A 260 -0.47 15.30 13.53
C GLN A 260 -1.83 14.70 13.89
N PRO A 261 -2.27 14.76 15.16
CA PRO A 261 -3.57 14.21 15.56
C PRO A 261 -4.74 14.81 14.75
N GLY A 262 -5.53 13.94 14.12
CA GLY A 262 -6.76 14.33 13.41
C GLY A 262 -6.56 14.82 11.97
N VAL A 263 -5.35 14.70 11.40
CA VAL A 263 -5.06 15.01 9.99
C VAL A 263 -4.65 13.72 9.28
N ASP A 264 -5.63 12.85 9.01
CA ASP A 264 -5.39 11.53 8.42
C ASP A 264 -6.18 11.38 7.11
N GLY A 265 -5.52 11.13 6.00
CA GLY A 265 -6.21 10.75 4.77
C GLY A 265 -6.77 9.33 4.87
N ILE A 266 -7.98 9.07 4.39
CA ILE A 266 -8.59 7.72 4.45
C ILE A 266 -9.11 7.35 3.07
N VAL A 267 -8.78 6.15 2.60
CA VAL A 267 -9.43 5.49 1.46
C VAL A 267 -10.09 4.24 1.99
N ARG A 268 -11.41 4.11 1.87
CA ARG A 268 -12.15 2.96 2.44
C ARG A 268 -13.25 2.46 1.53
N SER A 269 -13.55 1.17 1.60
CA SER A 269 -14.74 0.58 0.98
C SER A 269 -15.83 0.39 2.03
N PHE A 270 -17.05 0.83 1.76
CA PHE A 270 -18.18 0.60 2.66
C PHE A 270 -19.46 0.30 1.88
N SER A 271 -20.42 -0.33 2.54
CA SER A 271 -21.76 -0.52 1.97
C SER A 271 -22.60 0.72 2.26
N VAL A 272 -23.03 1.39 1.21
CA VAL A 272 -24.10 2.39 1.31
C VAL A 272 -25.43 1.61 1.39
N GLY A 273 -26.50 2.22 1.91
CA GLY A 273 -27.81 1.57 2.00
C GLY A 273 -28.22 0.85 0.70
N SER A 274 -29.14 -0.12 0.79
CA SER A 274 -29.60 -0.98 -0.33
C SER A 274 -28.58 -1.93 -0.99
N GLY A 275 -27.38 -2.11 -0.42
CA GLY A 275 -26.44 -3.16 -0.84
C GLY A 275 -25.42 -2.73 -1.90
N PHE A 276 -25.31 -1.43 -2.16
CA PHE A 276 -24.27 -0.88 -3.03
C PHE A 276 -22.92 -0.81 -2.31
N GLN A 277 -21.85 -1.13 -3.03
CA GLN A 277 -20.49 -0.95 -2.54
C GLN A 277 -19.97 0.39 -3.05
N ALA A 278 -19.38 1.17 -2.14
CA ALA A 278 -18.77 2.45 -2.49
C ALA A 278 -17.33 2.52 -2.00
N ILE A 279 -16.50 3.20 -2.78
CA ILE A 279 -15.14 3.61 -2.38
C ILE A 279 -15.20 5.08 -1.99
N GLN A 280 -14.75 5.39 -0.78
CA GLN A 280 -14.67 6.75 -0.25
C GLN A 280 -13.22 7.16 -0.02
N MET A 281 -12.85 8.33 -0.53
CA MET A 281 -11.58 9.00 -0.23
C MET A 281 -11.87 10.24 0.61
N ILE A 282 -11.27 10.37 1.80
CA ILE A 282 -11.56 11.43 2.78
C ILE A 282 -10.25 12.14 3.17
N LEU A 283 -10.31 13.47 3.21
CA LEU A 283 -9.32 14.32 3.91
C LEU A 283 -10.05 15.09 5.03
N PRO A 284 -10.10 14.54 6.26
CA PRO A 284 -10.74 15.19 7.40
C PRO A 284 -9.98 16.48 7.74
N VAL A 285 -10.75 17.51 8.09
CA VAL A 285 -10.23 18.77 8.59
C VAL A 285 -10.39 18.76 10.11
N PRO A 286 -9.31 18.91 10.90
CA PRO A 286 -9.41 18.96 12.35
C PRO A 286 -10.45 19.99 12.81
N GLY A 287 -11.39 19.56 13.66
CA GLY A 287 -12.44 20.43 14.20
C GLY A 287 -13.68 20.61 13.31
N ALA A 288 -13.74 20.04 12.11
CA ALA A 288 -14.96 20.01 11.30
C ALA A 288 -15.86 18.83 11.70
N SER A 289 -17.17 19.07 11.86
CA SER A 289 -18.16 18.05 12.25
C SER A 289 -18.56 17.10 11.11
N ALA A 290 -18.20 17.41 9.86
CA ALA A 290 -18.48 16.58 8.70
C ALA A 290 -17.22 16.30 7.88
N THR A 291 -17.28 15.28 7.03
CA THR A 291 -16.20 14.89 6.11
C THR A 291 -16.27 15.75 4.84
N TRP A 292 -15.85 17.01 4.97
CA TRP A 292 -16.02 18.08 3.96
C TRP A 292 -15.17 17.94 2.68
N ASN A 293 -14.37 16.88 2.54
CA ASN A 293 -13.64 16.57 1.32
C ASN A 293 -13.74 15.07 1.12
N ASN A 294 -14.88 14.61 0.62
CA ASN A 294 -15.05 13.23 0.23
C ASN A 294 -15.35 13.08 -1.26
N ILE A 295 -14.68 12.11 -1.88
CA ILE A 295 -15.05 11.57 -3.18
C ILE A 295 -15.62 10.19 -2.88
N GLN A 296 -16.87 9.96 -3.26
CA GLN A 296 -17.54 8.67 -3.12
C GLN A 296 -17.95 8.22 -4.52
N ILE A 297 -17.48 7.04 -4.91
CA ILE A 297 -17.82 6.40 -6.18
C ILE A 297 -18.62 5.15 -5.85
N GLU A 298 -19.86 5.10 -6.32
CA GLU A 298 -20.79 4.01 -6.08
C GLU A 298 -20.81 3.02 -7.24
N SER A 299 -21.21 1.79 -6.95
CA SER A 299 -21.28 0.70 -7.94
C SER A 299 -22.33 0.89 -9.03
N ASP A 300 -23.21 1.88 -8.91
CA ASP A 300 -24.23 2.26 -9.90
C ASP A 300 -23.78 3.42 -10.81
N GLU A 301 -22.47 3.66 -10.86
CA GLU A 301 -21.81 4.71 -11.66
C GLU A 301 -22.07 6.14 -11.14
N GLU A 302 -22.59 6.30 -9.92
CA GLU A 302 -22.74 7.62 -9.29
C GLU A 302 -21.43 8.09 -8.61
N ILE A 303 -21.09 9.36 -8.79
CA ILE A 303 -19.95 10.03 -8.14
C ILE A 303 -20.49 11.17 -7.26
N PHE A 304 -20.38 11.03 -5.94
CA PHE A 304 -20.69 12.07 -4.98
C PHE A 304 -19.41 12.83 -4.62
N LEU A 305 -19.47 14.17 -4.74
CA LEU A 305 -18.35 15.06 -4.45
C LEU A 305 -18.80 16.08 -3.42
N ASN A 306 -18.47 15.85 -2.15
CA ASN A 306 -18.72 16.82 -1.09
C ASN A 306 -17.45 17.63 -0.85
N SER A 307 -17.33 18.80 -1.49
CA SER A 307 -16.26 19.77 -1.23
C SER A 307 -16.67 21.20 -1.58
N LYS A 308 -15.99 22.18 -0.97
CA LYS A 308 -16.13 23.62 -1.28
C LYS A 308 -15.63 24.00 -2.67
N LEU A 309 -14.82 23.15 -3.28
CA LEU A 309 -14.30 23.32 -4.62
C LEU A 309 -14.13 21.95 -5.25
N VAL A 310 -15.15 21.53 -5.99
CA VAL A 310 -15.05 20.36 -6.84
C VAL A 310 -14.61 20.84 -8.21
N ALA A 311 -13.40 20.47 -8.63
CA ALA A 311 -12.88 20.72 -9.97
C ALA A 311 -12.69 19.37 -10.67
N VAL A 312 -13.72 18.87 -11.35
CA VAL A 312 -13.58 17.68 -12.20
C VAL A 312 -13.00 18.14 -13.54
N LYS A 313 -11.81 17.65 -13.88
CA LYS A 313 -11.22 17.82 -15.22
C LYS A 313 -11.31 16.50 -15.95
N VAL A 314 -12.25 16.37 -16.89
CA VAL A 314 -12.27 15.27 -17.86
C VAL A 314 -11.65 15.81 -19.15
N GLY A 315 -10.49 15.28 -19.52
CA GLY A 315 -9.77 15.69 -20.73
C GLY A 315 -9.05 14.50 -21.36
N GLY A 316 -9.38 14.20 -22.61
CA GLY A 316 -8.68 13.20 -23.42
C GLY A 316 -7.28 13.67 -23.79
N ALA A 317 -6.34 12.73 -23.86
CA ALA A 317 -4.90 12.98 -24.07
C ALA A 317 -4.50 13.54 -25.46
N ALA A 318 -5.42 14.11 -26.23
CA ALA A 318 -5.11 14.68 -27.54
C ALA A 318 -4.93 16.20 -27.42
N ALA A 319 -3.68 16.66 -27.53
CA ALA A 319 -3.23 18.05 -27.41
C ALA A 319 -3.80 19.05 -28.46
N ALA A 320 -4.87 18.71 -29.19
CA ALA A 320 -5.41 19.53 -30.28
C ALA A 320 -6.93 19.79 -30.22
N SER A 321 -7.69 19.10 -29.36
CA SER A 321 -9.13 19.33 -29.21
C SER A 321 -9.45 19.67 -27.77
N GLY A 322 -9.38 20.97 -27.45
CA GLY A 322 -9.59 21.58 -26.14
C GLY A 322 -11.01 21.44 -25.59
N HIS A 323 -11.51 20.22 -25.47
CA HIS A 323 -12.72 19.91 -24.73
C HIS A 323 -12.33 19.61 -23.29
N TYR A 324 -12.17 20.68 -22.52
CA TYR A 324 -12.17 20.57 -21.07
C TYR A 324 -13.57 20.89 -20.58
N PHE A 325 -14.17 19.93 -19.89
CA PHE A 325 -15.32 20.22 -19.03
C PHE A 325 -14.78 20.44 -17.62
N SER A 326 -15.00 21.65 -17.09
CA SER A 326 -14.67 22.01 -15.71
C SER A 326 -15.94 22.46 -15.03
N VAL A 327 -16.47 21.65 -14.12
CA VAL A 327 -17.42 22.15 -13.12
C VAL A 327 -16.60 22.83 -12.05
N ILE A 328 -16.91 24.08 -11.74
CA ILE A 328 -16.41 24.77 -10.55
C ILE A 328 -17.65 25.08 -9.74
N HIS A 329 -17.92 24.26 -8.74
CA HIS A 329 -18.97 24.54 -7.75
C HIS A 329 -18.33 25.23 -6.54
N VAL A 330 -18.77 26.45 -6.24
CA VAL A 330 -18.39 27.20 -5.04
C VAL A 330 -19.68 27.45 -4.25
N PRO A 331 -19.97 26.65 -3.21
CA PRO A 331 -21.17 26.88 -2.42
C PRO A 331 -21.02 28.19 -1.63
N ASP A 332 -22.11 28.96 -1.55
CA ASP A 332 -22.15 30.17 -0.73
C ASP A 332 -21.91 29.81 0.75
N LYS A 333 -21.06 30.60 1.40
CA LYS A 333 -20.44 30.33 2.71
C LYS A 333 -21.42 30.42 3.88
N ALA A 334 -22.67 30.82 3.63
CA ALA A 334 -23.56 31.35 4.66
C ALA A 334 -24.44 30.31 5.38
N SER A 335 -24.58 29.07 4.89
CA SER A 335 -25.47 28.08 5.54
C SER A 335 -24.72 26.81 5.96
N PRO A 336 -24.19 26.74 7.20
CA PRO A 336 -23.53 25.54 7.73
C PRO A 336 -24.46 24.34 7.97
N ASN A 337 -25.78 24.47 7.70
CA ASN A 337 -26.78 23.42 7.98
C ASN A 337 -27.43 22.79 6.74
N ALA A 338 -27.04 23.19 5.52
CA ALA A 338 -27.56 22.54 4.32
C ALA A 338 -26.65 21.36 3.95
N ASN A 339 -27.10 20.14 4.22
CA ASN A 339 -26.58 18.92 3.59
C ASN A 339 -26.86 19.02 2.08
N MET A 340 -26.09 19.81 1.32
CA MET A 340 -26.27 19.89 -0.12
C MET A 340 -25.63 18.66 -0.77
N LYS A 341 -26.47 17.70 -1.16
CA LYS A 341 -26.12 16.62 -2.06
C LYS A 341 -26.30 17.11 -3.48
N GLU A 342 -25.20 17.36 -4.18
CA GLU A 342 -25.25 17.56 -5.63
C GLU A 342 -24.95 16.22 -6.31
N LEU A 343 -25.91 15.73 -7.10
CA LEU A 343 -25.77 14.51 -7.89
C LEU A 343 -25.40 14.90 -9.33
N PHE A 344 -24.25 14.45 -9.79
CA PHE A 344 -23.80 14.59 -11.17
C PHE A 344 -23.89 13.23 -11.87
N ARG A 345 -24.81 13.11 -12.84
CA ARG A 345 -24.91 11.94 -13.70
C ARG A 345 -24.45 12.28 -15.11
N VAL A 346 -23.39 11.62 -15.57
CA VAL A 346 -22.91 11.72 -16.96
C VAL A 346 -23.35 10.46 -17.70
N ASN A 347 -24.37 10.60 -18.55
CA ASN A 347 -24.77 9.56 -19.49
C ASN A 347 -24.04 9.78 -20.84
N PRO A 348 -23.95 8.76 -21.71
CA PRO A 348 -23.35 8.91 -23.03
C PRO A 348 -23.97 10.03 -23.90
N THR A 349 -25.22 10.39 -23.63
CA THR A 349 -25.97 11.40 -24.39
C THR A 349 -26.18 12.71 -23.63
N ASP A 350 -26.10 12.71 -22.29
CA ASP A 350 -26.56 13.82 -21.46
C ASP A 350 -25.74 13.95 -20.20
N MET A 351 -25.65 15.18 -19.69
CA MET A 351 -25.19 15.42 -18.33
C MET A 351 -26.34 16.04 -17.55
N ILE A 352 -26.73 15.36 -16.47
CA ILE A 352 -27.84 15.76 -15.60
C ILE A 352 -27.24 16.11 -14.24
N HIS A 353 -27.52 17.32 -13.78
CA HIS A 353 -27.23 17.74 -12.41
C HIS A 353 -28.52 17.97 -11.65
N TRP A 354 -28.58 17.43 -10.43
CA TRP A 354 -29.66 17.64 -9.48
C TRP A 354 -29.11 18.38 -8.26
N GLY A 355 -29.66 19.57 -8.01
CA GLY A 355 -29.53 20.24 -6.72
C GLY A 355 -30.66 19.83 -5.78
N ASP A 356 -30.40 19.83 -4.47
CA ASP A 356 -31.40 19.52 -3.42
C ASP A 356 -32.58 20.50 -3.37
N ASP A 357 -32.48 21.64 -4.04
CA ASP A 357 -33.57 22.60 -4.22
C ASP A 357 -34.56 22.19 -5.34
N GLY A 358 -34.36 21.00 -5.94
CA GLY A 358 -35.14 20.53 -7.09
C GLY A 358 -34.72 21.20 -8.41
N SER A 359 -33.62 21.96 -8.43
CA SER A 359 -33.06 22.49 -9.68
C SER A 359 -32.52 21.34 -10.52
N ARG A 360 -32.92 21.33 -11.79
CA ARG A 360 -32.40 20.40 -12.81
C ARG A 360 -31.57 21.20 -13.79
N PHE A 361 -30.31 20.84 -13.91
CA PHE A 361 -29.48 21.25 -15.04
C PHE A 361 -29.61 20.18 -16.13
N GLN A 362 -30.24 20.54 -17.26
CA GLN A 362 -30.27 19.69 -18.46
C GLN A 362 -29.59 20.42 -19.61
N ARG A 363 -28.52 19.84 -20.14
CA ARG A 363 -27.94 20.26 -21.41
C ARG A 363 -28.84 19.75 -22.54
N PHE A 364 -29.55 20.64 -23.23
CA PHE A 364 -30.18 20.32 -24.51
C PHE A 364 -29.25 20.73 -25.65
N GLY A 365 -28.78 19.77 -26.44
CA GLY A 365 -28.33 20.04 -27.81
C GLY A 365 -27.03 19.36 -28.23
N ALA A 366 -27.14 18.58 -29.31
CA ALA A 366 -26.04 17.92 -30.02
C ALA A 366 -25.18 18.86 -30.91
N ASN A 367 -25.51 20.16 -31.03
CA ASN A 367 -24.92 21.05 -32.04
C ASN A 367 -24.35 22.37 -31.46
N GLY A 368 -23.33 22.28 -30.61
CA GLY A 368 -22.37 23.39 -30.37
C GLY A 368 -22.81 24.61 -29.56
N ASN A 369 -24.10 24.87 -29.37
CA ASN A 369 -24.56 26.04 -28.61
C ASN A 369 -24.79 25.71 -27.13
N VAL A 370 -23.89 26.18 -26.27
CA VAL A 370 -24.00 26.04 -24.80
C VAL A 370 -24.81 27.21 -24.26
N MET A 371 -25.94 26.95 -23.60
CA MET A 371 -26.66 27.96 -22.81
C MET A 371 -26.73 27.54 -21.35
N PHE A 372 -26.51 28.51 -20.47
CA PHE A 372 -26.64 28.39 -19.02
C PHE A 372 -27.98 28.98 -18.59
N ALA A 373 -28.77 28.25 -17.80
CA ALA A 373 -29.97 28.78 -17.16
C ALA A 373 -29.93 28.46 -15.66
N THR A 374 -30.09 29.50 -14.82
CA THR A 374 -30.27 29.36 -13.37
C THR A 374 -31.74 29.55 -13.03
N SER A 375 -32.33 28.67 -12.22
CA SER A 375 -33.79 28.54 -12.07
C SER A 375 -34.47 29.44 -11.04
N THR A 376 -33.79 30.43 -10.44
CA THR A 376 -34.50 31.42 -9.61
C THR A 376 -35.08 32.54 -10.47
N ALA A 377 -36.36 32.37 -10.81
CA ALA A 377 -37.31 33.36 -11.38
C ALA A 377 -37.06 33.98 -12.77
N ASN A 378 -35.94 33.72 -13.44
CA ASN A 378 -35.70 34.23 -14.80
C ASN A 378 -35.70 33.09 -15.84
N ARG A 379 -36.88 32.79 -16.39
CA ARG A 379 -37.01 31.79 -17.47
C ARG A 379 -36.41 32.33 -18.77
N TYR A 380 -35.25 31.80 -19.15
CA TYR A 380 -34.78 31.84 -20.53
C TYR A 380 -35.40 30.66 -21.28
N GLN A 381 -36.27 30.94 -22.25
CA GLN A 381 -36.82 29.96 -23.18
C GLN A 381 -36.49 30.43 -24.60
N SER A 382 -35.54 29.77 -25.27
CA SER A 382 -35.36 29.94 -26.71
C SER A 382 -36.21 28.91 -27.45
N PHE A 383 -37.03 29.36 -28.40
CA PHE A 383 -37.62 28.49 -29.41
C PHE A 383 -36.68 28.50 -30.62
N ALA A 384 -36.00 27.38 -30.87
CA ALA A 384 -34.95 27.29 -31.88
C ALA A 384 -35.48 26.97 -33.31
N ASP A 385 -36.65 27.50 -33.68
CA ASP A 385 -37.20 27.20 -35.02
C ASP A 385 -37.06 28.35 -36.04
N ASN A 386 -36.63 29.58 -35.70
CA ASN A 386 -36.52 30.69 -36.68
C ASN A 386 -35.45 31.77 -36.37
N GLY A 387 -34.36 31.46 -35.65
CA GLY A 387 -33.31 32.46 -35.36
C GLY A 387 -33.74 33.60 -34.42
N GLU A 388 -34.80 33.38 -33.63
CA GLU A 388 -35.33 34.38 -32.69
C GLU A 388 -34.77 34.15 -31.27
N VAL A 389 -34.13 35.18 -30.70
CA VAL A 389 -33.74 35.19 -29.28
C VAL A 389 -34.72 36.09 -28.53
N ILE A 390 -35.63 35.48 -27.76
CA ILE A 390 -36.63 36.21 -26.98
C ILE A 390 -36.17 36.30 -25.53
N PHE A 391 -35.91 37.53 -25.06
CA PHE A 391 -35.74 37.81 -23.64
C PHE A 391 -37.11 38.17 -23.03
N ARG A 392 -37.59 37.37 -22.08
CA ARG A 392 -38.80 37.71 -21.28
C ARG A 392 -38.38 37.97 -19.84
N ASN A 393 -38.77 39.13 -19.31
CA ASN A 393 -38.64 39.42 -17.89
C ASN A 393 -39.94 40.05 -17.37
N ASN A 394 -40.40 39.57 -16.22
CA ASN A 394 -41.62 40.03 -15.54
C ASN A 394 -41.31 41.00 -14.37
N THR A 395 -40.07 41.49 -14.25
CA THR A 395 -39.63 42.39 -13.17
C THR A 395 -39.02 43.69 -13.70
N ALA A 396 -39.10 44.76 -12.90
CA ALA A 396 -38.90 46.16 -13.31
C ALA A 396 -37.46 46.55 -13.75
N SER A 397 -36.50 45.63 -13.78
CA SER A 397 -35.12 45.93 -14.20
C SER A 397 -34.42 44.66 -14.70
N PHE A 398 -33.90 44.73 -15.93
CA PHE A 398 -33.12 43.65 -16.54
C PHE A 398 -31.86 44.20 -17.19
N SER A 399 -30.77 43.43 -17.11
CA SER A 399 -29.56 43.62 -17.91
C SER A 399 -29.18 42.29 -18.54
N ALA A 400 -29.30 42.17 -19.86
CA ALA A 400 -28.69 41.08 -20.62
C ALA A 400 -27.25 41.47 -20.95
N PHE A 401 -26.32 40.55 -20.72
CA PHE A 401 -24.96 40.63 -21.23
C PHE A 401 -24.82 39.60 -22.33
N ILE A 402 -24.57 40.05 -23.56
CA ILE A 402 -24.18 39.18 -24.66
C ILE A 402 -22.65 39.24 -24.69
N PRO A 403 -21.93 38.22 -24.19
CA PRO A 403 -20.48 38.20 -24.31
C PRO A 403 -20.12 38.16 -25.81
N PRO A 404 -19.04 38.83 -26.22
CA PRO A 404 -18.56 38.71 -27.59
C PRO A 404 -18.12 37.26 -27.81
N ASP A 405 -18.77 36.58 -28.76
CA ASP A 405 -18.17 35.39 -29.36
C ASP A 405 -16.87 35.81 -30.05
N ALA A 406 -15.87 34.92 -29.95
CA ALA A 406 -14.48 35.17 -30.32
C ALA A 406 -14.31 35.79 -31.73
N GLY A 407 -14.20 37.12 -31.80
CA GLY A 407 -13.90 37.85 -33.02
C GLY A 407 -14.00 39.37 -32.88
N ASN A 408 -12.86 40.02 -32.64
CA ASN A 408 -12.56 41.47 -32.72
C ASN A 408 -13.68 42.47 -33.05
N PHE A 409 -14.64 42.67 -32.14
CA PHE A 409 -15.40 43.92 -32.04
C PHE A 409 -15.56 44.32 -30.58
N ASP A 410 -14.93 45.45 -30.22
CA ASP A 410 -15.11 46.09 -28.92
C ASP A 410 -16.35 46.99 -28.99
N MET A 411 -17.50 46.41 -28.69
CA MET A 411 -18.71 47.17 -28.40
C MET A 411 -19.30 46.69 -27.09
N SER A 412 -18.84 47.26 -25.98
CA SER A 412 -19.58 47.23 -24.71
C SER A 412 -20.82 48.11 -24.79
N ALA A 413 -21.79 47.77 -25.64
CA ALA A 413 -23.10 48.41 -25.64
C ALA A 413 -23.91 47.89 -24.45
N ARG A 414 -23.88 48.61 -23.32
CA ARG A 414 -24.77 48.34 -22.19
C ARG A 414 -26.17 48.87 -22.54
N LEU A 415 -27.02 48.02 -23.08
CA LEU A 415 -28.44 48.32 -23.24
C LEU A 415 -29.14 48.24 -21.87
N LYS A 416 -29.33 49.38 -21.21
CA LYS A 416 -30.13 49.47 -19.98
C LYS A 416 -31.55 49.86 -20.34
N LEU A 417 -32.46 48.87 -20.35
CA LEU A 417 -33.89 49.15 -20.42
C LEU A 417 -34.39 49.46 -19.01
N VAL A 418 -34.77 50.71 -18.77
CA VAL A 418 -35.47 51.10 -17.53
C VAL A 418 -36.96 51.06 -17.82
N ASN A 419 -37.63 49.98 -17.43
CA ASN A 419 -39.09 49.97 -17.45
C ASN A 419 -39.63 50.38 -16.08
N THR A 420 -40.28 51.54 -16.01
CA THR A 420 -40.92 52.04 -14.78
C THR A 420 -42.28 51.40 -14.51
N ARG A 421 -42.80 50.57 -15.43
CA ARG A 421 -44.04 49.81 -15.28
C ARG A 421 -43.77 48.33 -15.53
N SER A 422 -44.42 47.43 -14.80
CA SER A 422 -44.23 45.97 -14.92
C SER A 422 -44.83 45.39 -16.21
N VAL A 423 -44.52 45.97 -17.37
CA VAL A 423 -44.97 45.52 -18.69
C VAL A 423 -43.80 44.83 -19.38
N GLY A 424 -44.01 43.61 -19.88
CA GLY A 424 -42.94 42.88 -20.57
C GLY A 424 -42.51 43.61 -21.84
N VAL A 425 -41.30 44.15 -21.86
CA VAL A 425 -40.69 44.70 -23.08
C VAL A 425 -40.05 43.55 -23.84
N SER A 426 -40.42 43.37 -25.11
CA SER A 426 -39.70 42.44 -25.99
C SER A 426 -38.76 43.22 -26.90
N LEU A 427 -37.49 42.84 -26.89
CA LEU A 427 -36.48 43.27 -27.85
C LEU A 427 -36.37 42.22 -28.96
N ARG A 428 -36.34 42.67 -30.21
CA ARG A 428 -36.05 41.81 -31.36
C ARG A 428 -34.92 42.43 -32.19
N ALA A 429 -33.80 41.73 -32.26
CA ALA A 429 -32.70 42.08 -33.14
C ALA A 429 -32.80 41.24 -34.42
N TRP A 430 -32.68 41.89 -35.57
CA TRP A 430 -32.64 41.24 -36.87
C TRP A 430 -31.22 41.26 -37.40
N TYR A 431 -30.78 40.14 -37.96
CA TYR A 431 -29.49 39.99 -38.62
C TYR A 431 -29.71 39.65 -40.10
N ASP A 432 -28.85 40.13 -40.98
CA ASP A 432 -28.83 39.67 -42.37
C ASP A 432 -28.23 38.26 -42.49
N ALA A 433 -28.17 37.73 -43.72
CA ALA A 433 -27.61 36.41 -44.01
C ALA A 433 -26.11 36.29 -43.71
N LEU A 434 -25.41 37.40 -43.45
CA LEU A 434 -23.98 37.43 -43.09
C LEU A 434 -23.77 37.64 -41.59
N GLY A 435 -24.86 37.74 -40.81
CA GLY A 435 -24.80 37.96 -39.36
C GLY A 435 -24.63 39.43 -38.96
N ALA A 436 -24.77 40.39 -39.88
CA ALA A 436 -24.71 41.81 -39.53
C ALA A 436 -26.07 42.30 -39.00
N PRO A 437 -26.11 43.08 -37.91
CA PRO A 437 -27.36 43.59 -37.34
C PRO A 437 -28.00 44.61 -38.31
N THR A 438 -29.24 44.36 -38.72
CA THR A 438 -29.96 45.19 -39.70
C THR A 438 -30.99 46.12 -39.07
N ARG A 439 -31.67 45.66 -38.01
CA ARG A 439 -32.65 46.48 -37.28
C ARG A 439 -32.89 45.98 -35.86
N LEU A 440 -33.20 46.91 -34.96
CA LEU A 440 -33.68 46.62 -33.61
C LEU A 440 -35.14 47.08 -33.49
N GLU A 441 -36.00 46.18 -33.05
CA GLU A 441 -37.41 46.44 -32.82
C GLU A 441 -37.73 46.26 -31.33
N VAL A 442 -38.61 47.11 -30.80
CA VAL A 442 -39.12 47.02 -29.43
C VAL A 442 -40.64 47.01 -29.47
N ARG A 443 -41.26 46.20 -28.61
CA ARG A 443 -42.68 46.29 -28.30
C ARG A 443 -42.91 46.41 -26.80
N ASP A 444 -43.92 47.19 -26.45
CA ASP A 444 -44.37 47.43 -25.07
C ASP A 444 -45.62 46.57 -24.82
N GLY A 445 -45.42 45.29 -24.52
CA GLY A 445 -46.49 44.31 -24.30
C GLY A 445 -46.67 43.27 -25.42
N PRO A 446 -47.40 42.16 -25.13
CA PRO A 446 -47.59 41.05 -26.06
C PRO A 446 -48.45 41.39 -27.29
N ASP A 447 -49.36 42.37 -27.16
CA ASP A 447 -50.36 42.72 -28.19
C ASP A 447 -50.03 44.00 -28.96
N THR A 448 -48.93 44.68 -28.63
CA THR A 448 -48.47 45.84 -29.41
C THR A 448 -47.58 45.39 -30.56
N GLY A 449 -47.80 45.98 -31.74
CA GLY A 449 -46.91 45.79 -32.88
C GLY A 449 -45.48 46.21 -32.53
N PHE A 450 -44.49 45.50 -33.07
CA PHE A 450 -43.10 45.90 -32.94
C PHE A 450 -42.88 47.28 -33.58
N VAL A 451 -42.35 48.22 -32.81
CA VAL A 451 -42.00 49.56 -33.26
C VAL A 451 -40.49 49.58 -33.51
N HIS A 452 -40.09 50.13 -34.65
CA HIS A 452 -38.68 50.36 -34.94
C HIS A 452 -38.12 51.36 -33.92
N VAL A 453 -37.05 50.98 -33.23
CA VAL A 453 -36.31 51.92 -32.40
C VAL A 453 -35.41 52.72 -33.34
N TRP A 454 -35.89 53.89 -33.79
CA TRP A 454 -35.09 54.88 -34.52
C TRP A 454 -34.23 55.74 -33.56
N ALA A 455 -33.78 55.15 -32.45
CA ALA A 455 -33.04 55.85 -31.40
C ALA A 455 -31.72 55.14 -31.12
N ALA A 456 -30.74 55.43 -31.98
CA ALA A 456 -29.34 55.50 -31.61
C ALA A 456 -28.77 56.65 -32.45
N GLY A 457 -27.91 57.48 -31.86
CA GLY A 457 -27.25 58.57 -32.60
C GLY A 457 -26.72 58.04 -33.92
N TYR A 458 -27.14 58.66 -35.02
CA TYR A 458 -26.72 58.24 -36.35
C TYR A 458 -25.27 58.70 -36.53
N GLU A 459 -24.33 57.76 -36.49
CA GLU A 459 -22.94 58.06 -36.83
C GLU A 459 -22.85 58.20 -38.36
N ILE A 460 -22.97 59.43 -38.84
CA ILE A 460 -22.66 59.73 -40.24
C ILE A 460 -21.14 59.82 -40.33
N GLN A 461 -20.54 58.92 -41.10
CA GLN A 461 -19.11 58.91 -41.35
C GLN A 461 -18.69 60.25 -41.99
N SER A 462 -18.18 61.18 -41.16
CA SER A 462 -17.71 62.50 -41.60
C SER A 462 -16.19 62.52 -41.76
N ASP A 463 -15.64 61.45 -42.31
CA ASP A 463 -14.22 61.37 -42.62
C ASP A 463 -13.89 62.33 -43.78
N ALA A 464 -12.87 63.17 -43.58
CA ALA A 464 -12.37 64.07 -44.62
C ALA A 464 -11.80 63.28 -45.82
N ALA A 465 -11.28 62.07 -45.60
CA ALA A 465 -10.73 61.22 -46.66
C ALA A 465 -11.80 60.75 -47.66
N GLY A 466 -13.06 60.64 -47.22
CA GLY A 466 -14.19 60.28 -48.08
C GLY A 466 -14.87 61.46 -48.77
N LYS A 467 -14.45 62.70 -48.50
CA LYS A 467 -15.11 63.93 -49.00
C LYS A 467 -14.19 64.67 -49.96
N THR A 468 -14.73 65.03 -51.13
CA THR A 468 -14.06 65.93 -52.08
C THR A 468 -14.81 67.26 -52.14
N ASN A 469 -14.11 68.36 -52.43
CA ASN A 469 -14.69 69.72 -52.58
C ASN A 469 -15.32 70.31 -51.30
N ILE A 470 -14.67 70.18 -50.14
CA ILE A 470 -15.05 70.95 -48.94
C ILE A 470 -14.78 72.44 -49.23
N ARG A 471 -15.84 73.26 -49.25
CA ARG A 471 -15.77 74.70 -49.48
C ARG A 471 -16.22 75.43 -48.23
N GLU A 472 -15.70 76.64 -48.01
CA GLU A 472 -16.27 77.53 -47.01
C GLU A 472 -17.73 77.82 -47.33
N ALA A 473 -18.57 77.83 -46.30
CA ALA A 473 -20.00 78.06 -46.42
C ALA A 473 -20.30 79.56 -46.57
N THR A 474 -19.82 80.18 -47.65
CA THR A 474 -20.07 81.59 -47.96
C THR A 474 -21.49 81.79 -48.52
N GLY A 475 -22.11 82.93 -48.21
CA GLY A 475 -23.50 83.25 -48.57
C GLY A 475 -24.56 82.62 -47.65
N SER A 476 -24.16 81.95 -46.57
CA SER A 476 -25.09 81.26 -45.67
C SER A 476 -26.05 82.22 -44.98
N LEU A 477 -25.61 83.43 -44.61
CA LEU A 477 -26.47 84.43 -43.96
C LEU A 477 -27.57 84.93 -44.90
N ALA A 478 -27.23 85.14 -46.19
CA ALA A 478 -28.21 85.52 -47.20
C ALA A 478 -29.22 84.38 -47.45
N MET A 479 -28.73 83.14 -47.53
CA MET A 479 -29.59 81.95 -47.69
C MET A 479 -30.57 81.79 -46.53
N LEU A 480 -30.12 81.94 -45.28
CA LEU A 480 -30.99 81.83 -44.11
C LEU A 480 -31.95 83.01 -43.96
N ARG A 481 -31.54 84.23 -44.30
CA ARG A 481 -32.46 85.39 -44.32
C ARG A 481 -33.61 85.21 -45.31
N GLY A 482 -33.41 84.43 -46.37
CA GLY A 482 -34.45 84.02 -47.30
C GLY A 482 -35.43 82.99 -46.72
N MET A 483 -35.03 82.25 -45.68
CA MET A 483 -35.88 81.26 -45.03
C MET A 483 -36.78 81.91 -43.99
N ARG A 484 -38.07 81.61 -44.05
CA ARG A 484 -39.02 82.04 -43.04
C ARG A 484 -39.70 80.81 -42.46
N PRO A 485 -39.64 80.58 -41.14
CA PRO A 485 -40.48 79.57 -40.50
C PRO A 485 -41.93 79.84 -40.87
N LYS A 486 -42.63 78.83 -41.38
CA LYS A 486 -44.06 78.93 -41.67
C LYS A 486 -44.83 78.22 -40.59
N ARG A 487 -46.00 78.77 -40.27
CA ARG A 487 -47.02 78.04 -39.53
C ARG A 487 -47.79 77.17 -40.52
N TYR A 488 -47.84 75.87 -40.29
CA TYR A 488 -48.62 74.96 -41.11
C TYR A 488 -49.40 73.98 -40.22
N ARG A 489 -50.49 73.45 -40.76
CA ARG A 489 -51.24 72.36 -40.14
C ARG A 489 -50.97 71.09 -40.94
N MET A 490 -50.71 69.98 -40.25
CA MET A 490 -50.58 68.69 -40.93
C MET A 490 -51.93 68.32 -41.53
N LYS A 491 -51.94 67.93 -42.81
CA LYS A 491 -53.16 67.40 -43.42
C LYS A 491 -53.54 66.13 -42.65
N PRO A 492 -54.79 65.97 -42.19
CA PRO A 492 -55.20 64.73 -41.55
C PRO A 492 -54.88 63.55 -42.48
N PRO A 493 -54.36 62.44 -41.96
CA PRO A 493 -53.98 61.29 -42.78
C PRO A 493 -55.19 60.85 -43.63
N ALA A 494 -54.99 60.69 -44.94
CA ALA A 494 -56.08 60.48 -45.90
C ALA A 494 -56.87 59.17 -45.67
N LYS A 495 -56.36 58.28 -44.83
CA LYS A 495 -57.05 57.11 -44.28
C LYS A 495 -56.57 56.91 -42.85
N ALA A 496 -57.49 56.90 -41.88
CA ALA A 496 -57.18 56.43 -40.55
C ALA A 496 -56.63 54.99 -40.67
N PRO A 497 -55.52 54.64 -39.98
CA PRO A 497 -55.10 53.25 -39.91
C PRO A 497 -56.25 52.44 -39.33
N LYS A 498 -56.74 51.44 -40.07
CA LYS A 498 -57.78 50.53 -39.57
C LYS A 498 -57.19 49.76 -38.39
N ILE A 499 -57.51 50.19 -37.18
CA ILE A 499 -57.27 49.38 -35.98
C ILE A 499 -58.28 48.24 -36.05
N ARG A 500 -57.84 47.04 -36.45
CA ARG A 500 -58.64 45.82 -36.28
C ARG A 500 -58.55 45.44 -34.81
N HIS A 501 -59.49 45.92 -34.00
CA HIS A 501 -59.80 45.25 -32.75
C HIS A 501 -60.58 43.97 -33.09
N GLY A 502 -59.98 42.83 -32.77
CA GLY A 502 -60.71 41.59 -32.71
C GLY A 502 -61.57 41.59 -31.45
N PHE A 503 -62.86 41.31 -31.66
CA PHE A 503 -63.94 41.10 -30.69
C PHE A 503 -64.71 42.37 -30.25
N ASP A 504 -65.99 42.33 -30.66
CA ASP A 504 -67.15 43.16 -30.38
C ASP A 504 -67.31 44.50 -31.12
N ASP A 505 -68.29 44.47 -32.03
CA ASP A 505 -68.87 45.60 -32.75
C ASP A 505 -69.42 46.64 -31.76
N VAL A 506 -68.66 47.69 -31.53
CA VAL A 506 -69.18 48.98 -31.08
C VAL A 506 -68.79 50.02 -32.13
N GLU A 507 -69.75 50.39 -32.97
CA GLU A 507 -69.69 51.56 -33.84
C GLU A 507 -69.33 52.79 -32.98
N THR A 508 -68.10 53.26 -33.10
CA THR A 508 -67.70 54.60 -32.67
C THR A 508 -67.24 55.36 -33.91
N ASP A 509 -68.20 55.68 -34.75
CA ASP A 509 -68.02 56.56 -35.93
C ASP A 509 -67.79 58.04 -35.55
N GLU A 510 -67.65 58.39 -34.27
CA GLU A 510 -67.53 59.79 -33.82
C GLU A 510 -66.21 60.20 -33.16
N LEU A 511 -65.23 59.31 -32.92
CA LEU A 511 -64.08 59.66 -32.06
C LEU A 511 -62.71 59.87 -32.71
N ILE A 512 -62.57 59.76 -34.04
CA ILE A 512 -61.28 60.07 -34.70
C ILE A 512 -61.50 60.84 -36.00
N ALA A 513 -62.13 62.00 -35.88
CA ALA A 513 -62.05 63.08 -36.88
C ALA A 513 -61.59 64.41 -36.26
N ALA A 514 -61.01 64.39 -35.05
CA ALA A 514 -60.23 65.51 -34.55
C ALA A 514 -58.86 65.47 -35.26
N GLY A 515 -58.82 65.97 -36.49
CA GLY A 515 -57.56 66.37 -37.11
C GLY A 515 -56.83 67.26 -36.11
N ASP A 516 -55.57 66.94 -35.83
CA ASP A 516 -54.78 67.66 -34.84
C ASP A 516 -54.68 69.12 -35.26
N ASP A 517 -55.53 69.98 -34.67
CA ASP A 517 -55.65 71.39 -35.05
C ASP A 517 -54.48 72.23 -34.52
N ARG A 518 -53.42 71.56 -34.06
CA ARG A 518 -52.16 72.15 -33.63
C ARG A 518 -51.48 72.79 -34.83
N GLU A 519 -51.22 74.09 -34.71
CA GLU A 519 -50.29 74.79 -35.58
C GLU A 519 -48.87 74.33 -35.27
N TYR A 520 -48.20 73.80 -36.28
CA TYR A 520 -46.78 73.49 -36.24
C TYR A 520 -46.01 74.68 -36.79
N ILE A 521 -44.92 75.06 -36.12
CA ILE A 521 -43.94 76.01 -36.65
C ILE A 521 -42.78 75.17 -37.18
N GLY A 522 -42.48 75.30 -38.47
CA GLY A 522 -41.36 74.57 -39.07
C GLY A 522 -40.95 75.12 -40.42
N LEU A 523 -39.94 74.48 -41.00
CA LEU A 523 -39.49 74.74 -42.36
C LEU A 523 -40.27 73.86 -43.33
N VAL A 524 -40.73 74.47 -44.42
CA VAL A 524 -41.42 73.76 -45.51
C VAL A 524 -40.41 73.50 -46.62
N ALA A 525 -40.28 72.25 -47.06
CA ALA A 525 -39.22 71.84 -47.96
C ALA A 525 -39.20 72.63 -49.28
N GLN A 526 -40.35 73.07 -49.80
CA GLN A 526 -40.41 73.89 -51.02
C GLN A 526 -39.87 75.31 -50.83
N ASP A 527 -39.79 75.80 -49.60
CA ASP A 527 -39.38 77.17 -49.27
C ASP A 527 -37.94 77.28 -48.76
N VAL A 528 -37.27 76.15 -48.49
CA VAL A 528 -35.84 76.16 -48.17
C VAL A 528 -35.02 76.17 -49.46
N HIS A 529 -33.80 76.70 -49.38
CA HIS A 529 -32.86 76.75 -50.49
C HIS A 529 -32.59 75.33 -51.02
N PRO A 530 -32.46 75.10 -52.34
CA PRO A 530 -32.32 73.75 -52.91
C PRO A 530 -31.19 72.91 -52.30
N GLU A 531 -30.12 73.54 -51.82
CA GLU A 531 -29.01 72.87 -51.14
C GLU A 531 -29.34 72.29 -49.76
N MET A 532 -30.47 72.69 -49.17
CA MET A 532 -30.99 72.17 -47.89
C MET A 532 -32.20 71.26 -48.11
N GLN A 533 -32.51 70.93 -49.37
CA GLN A 533 -33.56 69.99 -49.74
C GLN A 533 -32.95 68.61 -49.95
N VAL A 534 -33.63 67.58 -49.48
CA VAL A 534 -33.34 66.18 -49.82
C VAL A 534 -34.50 65.61 -50.61
N GLN A 535 -34.23 65.09 -51.81
CA GLN A 535 -35.27 64.45 -52.62
C GLN A 535 -35.24 62.95 -52.42
N GLY A 536 -36.23 62.44 -51.69
CA GLY A 536 -36.46 61.01 -51.53
C GLY A 536 -37.52 60.50 -52.49
N SER A 537 -37.68 59.17 -52.56
CA SER A 537 -38.74 58.52 -53.34
C SER A 537 -40.15 58.88 -52.87
N SER A 538 -40.30 59.35 -51.63
CA SER A 538 -41.56 59.75 -51.00
C SER A 538 -41.85 61.26 -51.06
N GLY A 539 -40.97 62.05 -51.68
CA GLY A 539 -41.13 63.50 -51.84
C GLY A 539 -39.92 64.32 -51.40
N LEU A 540 -40.14 65.63 -51.30
CA LEU A 540 -39.13 66.61 -50.94
C LEU A 540 -39.10 66.78 -49.40
N GLY A 541 -37.93 66.55 -48.80
CA GLY A 541 -37.67 66.77 -47.37
C GLY A 541 -36.70 67.93 -47.14
N VAL A 542 -36.59 68.36 -45.88
CA VAL A 542 -35.55 69.30 -45.44
C VAL A 542 -34.40 68.50 -44.85
N ASP A 543 -33.18 68.69 -45.36
CA ASP A 543 -31.97 68.16 -44.73
C ASP A 543 -31.60 69.03 -43.54
N LEU A 544 -31.95 68.57 -42.33
CA LEU A 544 -31.69 69.30 -41.09
C LEU A 544 -30.19 69.48 -40.82
N TYR A 545 -29.32 68.59 -41.31
CA TYR A 545 -27.88 68.74 -41.15
C TYR A 545 -27.33 69.85 -42.05
N ALA A 546 -27.84 69.93 -43.29
CA ALA A 546 -27.53 71.05 -44.17
C ALA A 546 -28.00 72.40 -43.59
N VAL A 547 -29.20 72.44 -42.98
CA VAL A 547 -29.72 73.64 -42.29
C VAL A 547 -28.81 74.05 -41.13
N VAL A 548 -28.41 73.11 -40.26
CA VAL A 548 -27.53 73.41 -39.12
C VAL A 548 -26.14 73.86 -39.58
N SER A 549 -25.57 73.21 -40.59
CA SER A 549 -24.28 73.61 -41.18
C SER A 549 -24.32 75.06 -41.70
N ARG A 550 -25.41 75.42 -42.38
CA ARG A 550 -25.63 76.77 -42.89
C ARG A 550 -25.89 77.78 -41.78
N LEU A 551 -26.55 77.39 -40.69
CA LEU A 551 -26.69 78.21 -39.48
C LEU A 551 -25.34 78.57 -38.89
N VAL A 552 -24.43 77.60 -38.76
CA VAL A 552 -23.07 77.84 -38.27
C VAL A 552 -22.30 78.78 -39.21
N GLY A 553 -22.37 78.56 -40.52
CA GLY A 553 -21.75 79.46 -41.51
C GLY A 553 -22.28 80.89 -41.45
N ALA A 554 -23.60 81.06 -41.28
CA ALA A 554 -24.23 82.37 -41.16
C ALA A 554 -23.85 83.11 -39.87
N VAL A 555 -23.64 82.39 -38.77
CA VAL A 555 -23.10 82.98 -37.53
C VAL A 555 -21.68 83.48 -37.75
N GLY A 556 -20.85 82.75 -38.49
CA GLY A 556 -19.52 83.20 -38.91
C GLY A 556 -19.57 84.49 -39.73
N GLU A 557 -20.38 84.51 -40.81
CA GLU A 557 -20.56 85.70 -41.65
C GLU A 557 -21.11 86.91 -40.86
N LEU A 558 -21.98 86.67 -39.88
CA LEU A 558 -22.49 87.74 -39.02
C LEU A 558 -21.40 88.27 -38.08
N ALA A 559 -20.55 87.39 -37.53
CA ALA A 559 -19.41 87.80 -36.72
C ALA A 559 -18.43 88.65 -37.53
N ASP A 560 -18.13 88.26 -38.76
CA ASP A 560 -17.28 89.02 -39.68
C ASP A 560 -17.89 90.41 -39.98
N GLN A 561 -19.20 90.48 -40.26
CA GLN A 561 -19.91 91.76 -40.44
C GLN A 561 -19.84 92.66 -39.21
N VAL A 562 -19.96 92.08 -38.01
CA VAL A 562 -19.84 92.82 -36.75
C VAL A 562 -18.41 93.34 -36.56
N ASP A 563 -17.40 92.55 -36.88
CA ASP A 563 -16.00 92.97 -36.76
C ASP A 563 -15.60 94.01 -37.81
N ASP A 564 -16.17 93.96 -39.02
CA ASP A 564 -15.99 95.01 -40.03
C ASP A 564 -16.67 96.32 -39.62
N LEU A 565 -17.88 96.27 -39.07
CA LEU A 565 -18.55 97.45 -38.50
C LEU A 565 -17.72 98.10 -37.37
N ARG A 566 -17.07 97.28 -36.53
CA ARG A 566 -16.16 97.76 -35.47
C ARG A 566 -14.91 98.43 -36.03
N LYS A 567 -14.32 97.91 -37.12
CA LYS A 567 -13.14 98.51 -37.77
C LYS A 567 -13.44 99.85 -38.42
N ASP A 568 -14.65 100.02 -38.96
CA ASP A 568 -15.10 101.26 -39.62
C ASP A 568 -15.42 102.41 -38.64
N GLY A 569 -15.23 102.22 -37.32
CA GLY A 569 -15.48 103.25 -36.31
C GLY A 569 -16.96 103.65 -36.20
N LYS A 570 -17.86 102.84 -36.75
CA LYS A 570 -19.30 102.99 -36.54
C LYS A 570 -19.65 102.30 -35.21
N PRO A 571 -20.31 103.00 -34.27
CA PRO A 571 -20.66 102.42 -32.98
C PRO A 571 -21.60 101.22 -33.10
#